data_AF-A0A2R6A6J6-F1
#
_entry.id   AF-A0A2R6A6J6-F1
#
_cell.length_a   1.000
_cell.length_b   1.000
_cell.length_c   1.000
_cell.angle_alpha   90.00
_cell.angle_beta   90.00
_cell.angle_gamma   90.00
#
_symmetry.space_group_name_H-M   'P 1'
#
loop_
_entity.id
_entity.type
_entity.pdbx_description
1 polymer ?
#
loop_
_entity_poly.entity_id
_entity_poly.type
_entity_poly.pdbx_seq_one_letter_code
_entity_poly.pdbx_strand_id
1 'polypeptide(L)'
;MLKSYSLRHERGEELFPLLKAYRDAVNRVLEELWNNIEWEKRKVKGKKQWRLLPKYKVDIHSGKYKKKLRESLLVDWPYAAHWVDSAIKTAYSILKSWRKNYVKGERKRRRPTVKRLFVRA
;
A
#
# COMPACT_ATOMS: atom_id res chain seq x y z
N MET A 1 8.29 19.47 1.05
CA MET A 1 9.20 18.61 0.25
C MET A 1 9.81 17.57 1.19
N LEU A 2 9.48 16.27 1.04
CA LEU A 2 10.12 15.21 1.83
C LEU A 2 11.56 15.04 1.33
N LYS A 3 12.55 15.38 2.16
CA LYS A 3 13.96 15.11 1.85
C LYS A 3 14.23 13.63 2.11
N SER A 4 14.47 12.86 1.05
CA SER A 4 14.96 11.48 1.18
C SER A 4 16.48 11.51 1.19
N TYR A 5 17.08 11.11 2.31
CA TYR A 5 18.53 10.97 2.43
C TYR A 5 18.93 9.55 2.04
N SER A 6 19.84 9.43 1.07
CA SER A 6 20.48 8.14 0.77
C SER A 6 21.70 8.02 1.68
N LEU A 7 21.54 7.37 2.84
CA LEU A 7 22.66 7.06 3.72
C LEU A 7 23.40 5.85 3.14
N ARG A 8 24.64 6.06 2.69
CA ARG A 8 25.58 4.95 2.51
C ARG A 8 25.89 4.43 3.91
N HIS A 9 25.43 3.23 4.21
CA HIS A 9 25.70 2.58 5.49
C HIS A 9 26.38 1.25 5.23
N GLU A 10 27.52 1.02 5.89
CA GLU A 10 28.30 -0.21 5.80
C GLU A 10 27.54 -1.47 6.29
N ARG A 11 26.45 -1.28 7.06
CA ARG A 11 25.60 -2.35 7.64
C ARG A 11 24.46 -2.78 6.71
N GLY A 12 24.68 -2.72 5.39
CA GLY A 12 23.65 -3.04 4.39
C GLY A 12 23.07 -4.45 4.56
N GLU A 13 23.91 -5.42 4.92
CA GLU A 13 23.48 -6.80 5.18
C GLU A 13 22.64 -6.93 6.44
N GLU A 14 22.97 -6.21 7.51
CA GLU A 14 22.20 -6.25 8.76
C GLU A 14 20.81 -5.62 8.63
N LEU A 15 20.67 -4.61 7.76
CA LEU A 15 19.39 -3.97 7.48
C LEU A 15 18.55 -4.77 6.49
N PHE A 16 19.15 -5.65 5.69
CA PHE A 16 18.46 -6.40 4.64
C PHE A 16 17.24 -7.18 5.16
N PRO A 17 17.30 -7.91 6.29
CA PRO A 17 16.15 -8.56 6.89
C PRO A 17 14.97 -7.61 7.18
N LEU A 18 15.24 -6.44 7.78
CA LEU A 18 14.23 -5.43 8.06
C LEU A 18 13.63 -4.86 6.78
N LEU A 19 14.47 -4.52 5.79
CA LEU A 19 14.02 -3.97 4.52
C LEU A 19 13.13 -4.96 3.76
N LYS A 20 13.47 -6.25 3.81
CA LYS A 20 12.70 -7.34 3.22
C LYS A 20 11.36 -7.50 3.94
N ALA A 21 11.36 -7.59 5.27
CA ALA A 21 10.16 -7.69 6.08
C ALA A 21 9.22 -6.49 5.86
N TYR A 22 9.76 -5.26 5.80
CA TYR A 22 8.98 -4.06 5.53
C TYR A 22 8.33 -4.09 4.15
N ARG A 23 9.09 -4.44 3.10
CA ARG A 23 8.55 -4.59 1.74
C ARG A 23 7.41 -5.60 1.72
N ASP A 24 7.60 -6.74 2.38
CA ASP A 24 6.65 -7.83 2.40
C ASP A 24 5.38 -7.43 3.18
N ALA A 25 5.51 -6.71 4.30
CA ALA A 25 4.39 -6.11 5.02
C ALA A 25 3.60 -5.10 4.16
N VAL A 26 4.29 -4.21 3.43
CA VAL A 26 3.64 -3.27 2.50
C VAL A 26 2.86 -4.03 1.43
N ASN A 27 3.46 -5.07 0.83
CA ASN A 27 2.80 -5.86 -0.20
C ASN A 27 1.61 -6.67 0.34
N ARG A 28 1.70 -7.21 1.56
CA ARG A 28 0.59 -7.90 2.24
C ARG A 28 -0.59 -6.96 2.48
N VAL A 29 -0.33 -5.72 2.92
CA VAL A 29 -1.39 -4.70 3.05
C VAL A 29 -1.99 -4.34 1.68
N LEU A 30 -1.16 -4.17 0.65
CA LEU A 30 -1.65 -3.88 -0.70
C LEU A 30 -2.53 -5.01 -1.25
N GLU A 31 -2.18 -6.26 -0.97
CA GLU A 31 -2.97 -7.44 -1.30
C GLU A 31 -4.33 -7.44 -0.61
N GLU A 32 -4.33 -7.27 0.71
CA GLU A 32 -5.56 -7.21 1.51
C GLU A 32 -6.50 -6.10 1.03
N LEU A 33 -5.97 -4.88 0.84
CA LEU A 33 -6.77 -3.76 0.34
C LEU A 33 -7.28 -3.99 -1.08
N TRP A 34 -6.48 -4.63 -1.94
CA TRP A 34 -6.88 -4.94 -3.32
C TRP A 34 -7.99 -5.98 -3.38
N ASN A 35 -7.95 -7.00 -2.52
CA ASN A 35 -8.98 -8.05 -2.46
C ASN A 35 -10.35 -7.51 -2.01
N ASN A 36 -10.34 -6.39 -1.29
CA ASN A 36 -11.52 -5.63 -0.90
C ASN A 36 -12.05 -4.68 -2.00
N ILE A 37 -11.47 -4.69 -3.21
CA ILE A 37 -11.96 -3.90 -4.34
C ILE A 37 -12.98 -4.67 -5.17
N GLU A 38 -14.10 -4.04 -5.43
CA GLU A 38 -15.08 -4.39 -6.45
C GLU A 38 -15.03 -3.42 -7.62
N TRP A 39 -15.52 -3.89 -8.77
CA TRP A 39 -15.44 -3.16 -10.02
C TRP A 39 -16.84 -2.84 -10.52
N GLU A 40 -17.15 -1.56 -10.58
CA GLU A 40 -18.46 -1.08 -11.02
C GLU A 40 -18.33 -0.28 -12.31
N LYS A 41 -19.14 -0.63 -13.32
CA LYS A 41 -19.15 0.11 -14.59
C LYS A 41 -19.80 1.47 -14.38
N ARG A 42 -19.01 2.53 -14.49
CA ARG A 42 -19.46 3.93 -14.34
C ARG A 42 -18.94 4.80 -15.47
N LYS A 43 -19.71 5.83 -15.81
CA LYS A 43 -19.24 6.89 -16.70
C LYS A 43 -18.17 7.71 -15.98
N VAL A 44 -17.03 7.93 -16.64
CA VAL A 44 -15.97 8.77 -16.07
C VAL A 44 -16.45 10.22 -16.09
N LYS A 45 -16.42 10.90 -14.93
CA LYS A 45 -16.84 12.30 -14.82
C LYS A 45 -16.07 13.15 -15.84
N GLY A 46 -16.79 13.91 -16.66
CA GLY A 46 -16.21 14.79 -17.69
C GLY A 46 -15.73 14.09 -18.97
N LYS A 47 -15.95 12.77 -19.14
CA LYS A 47 -15.63 12.06 -20.38
C LYS A 47 -16.84 11.26 -20.90
N LYS A 48 -16.92 11.04 -22.21
CA LYS A 48 -17.92 10.13 -22.84
C LYS A 48 -17.56 8.63 -22.65
N GLN A 49 -16.50 8.32 -21.90
CA GLN A 49 -15.98 6.97 -21.70
C GLN A 49 -16.61 6.29 -20.48
N TRP A 50 -16.95 5.01 -20.63
CA TRP A 50 -17.30 4.11 -19.52
C TRP A 50 -16.07 3.35 -19.03
N ARG A 51 -15.93 3.23 -17.70
CA ARG A 51 -14.86 2.47 -17.06
C ARG A 51 -15.36 1.70 -15.85
N LEU A 52 -14.71 0.59 -15.56
CA LEU A 52 -14.86 -0.11 -14.29
C LEU A 52 -14.12 0.69 -13.22
N LEU A 53 -14.83 1.34 -12.30
CA LEU A 53 -14.23 2.08 -11.19
C LEU A 53 -14.15 1.21 -9.93
N PRO A 54 -13.09 1.35 -9.13
CA PRO A 54 -12.94 0.61 -7.88
C PRO A 54 -13.89 1.15 -6.80
N LYS A 55 -14.68 0.26 -6.22
CA LYS A 55 -15.51 0.42 -5.02
C LYS A 55 -14.97 -0.52 -3.93
N TYR A 56 -15.07 -0.15 -2.66
CA TYR A 56 -14.63 -1.05 -1.58
C TYR A 56 -15.80 -1.86 -1.03
N LYS A 57 -15.58 -3.17 -0.80
CA LYS A 57 -16.54 -4.11 -0.19
C LYS A 57 -16.86 -3.76 1.25
N VAL A 58 -15.84 -3.28 1.95
CA VAL A 58 -15.87 -2.93 3.38
C VAL A 58 -15.33 -1.52 3.54
N ASP A 59 -15.63 -0.90 4.68
CA ASP A 59 -15.00 0.36 5.04
C ASP A 59 -13.54 0.14 5.47
N ILE A 60 -12.65 0.12 4.47
CA ILE A 60 -11.20 0.03 4.66
C ILE A 60 -10.61 1.24 5.40
N HIS A 61 -11.37 2.33 5.58
CA HIS A 61 -10.92 3.53 6.26
C HIS A 61 -11.32 3.55 7.74
N SER A 62 -12.24 2.67 8.15
CA SER A 62 -12.68 2.54 9.54
C SER A 62 -11.51 2.22 10.49
N GLY A 63 -11.60 2.76 11.71
CA GLY A 63 -10.62 2.47 12.76
C GLY A 63 -10.59 0.99 13.13
N LYS A 64 -11.75 0.32 13.14
CA LYS A 64 -11.86 -1.13 13.42
C LYS A 64 -11.11 -1.96 12.38
N TYR A 65 -11.28 -1.66 11.09
CA TYR A 65 -10.57 -2.35 10.01
C TYR A 65 -9.06 -2.18 10.14
N LYS A 66 -8.60 -0.93 10.32
CA LYS A 66 -7.16 -0.64 10.47
C LYS A 66 -6.55 -1.31 11.70
N LYS A 67 -7.28 -1.36 12.82
CA LYS A 67 -6.85 -2.07 14.03
C LYS A 67 -6.67 -3.56 13.77
N LYS A 68 -7.68 -4.22 13.19
CA LYS A 68 -7.62 -5.66 12.84
C LYS A 68 -6.49 -5.97 11.86
N LEU A 69 -6.30 -5.12 10.85
CA LEU A 69 -5.19 -5.25 9.89
C LEU A 69 -3.83 -5.09 10.57
N ARG A 70 -3.71 -4.14 11.50
CA ARG A 70 -2.47 -3.94 12.26
C ARG A 70 -2.16 -5.15 13.15
N GLU A 71 -3.16 -5.63 13.89
CA GLU A 71 -3.03 -6.81 14.75
C GLU A 71 -2.59 -8.04 13.96
N SER A 72 -3.17 -8.29 12.78
CA SER A 72 -2.79 -9.43 11.93
C SER A 72 -1.38 -9.35 11.36
N LEU A 73 -0.83 -8.14 11.18
CA LEU A 73 0.55 -7.94 10.74
C LEU A 73 1.55 -8.11 11.88
N LEU A 74 1.13 -7.90 13.14
CA LEU A 74 2.02 -7.95 14.30
C LEU A 74 2.29 -9.36 14.81
N VAL A 75 1.43 -10.34 14.53
CA VAL A 75 1.53 -11.73 15.05
C VAL A 75 2.91 -12.35 14.84
N ASP A 76 3.51 -12.15 13.67
CA ASP A 76 4.81 -12.73 13.29
C ASP A 76 5.85 -11.64 12.96
N TRP A 77 5.76 -10.47 13.61
CA TRP A 77 6.60 -9.32 13.29
C TRP A 77 7.79 -9.19 14.25
N PRO A 78 9.04 -9.42 13.80
CA PRO A 78 10.21 -9.48 14.68
C PRO A 78 10.85 -8.11 14.97
N TYR A 79 10.29 -7.00 14.45
CA TYR A 79 10.85 -5.66 14.59
C TYR A 79 9.94 -4.73 15.39
N ALA A 80 10.36 -3.49 15.61
CA ALA A 80 9.53 -2.49 16.27
C ALA A 80 8.19 -2.28 15.54
N ALA A 81 7.10 -2.16 16.31
CA ALA A 81 5.75 -2.06 15.79
C ALA A 81 5.51 -0.83 14.89
N HIS A 82 6.25 0.27 15.11
CA HIS A 82 6.09 1.48 14.29
C HIS A 82 6.42 1.25 12.81
N TRP A 83 7.24 0.24 12.48
CA TRP A 83 7.50 -0.16 11.10
C TRP A 83 6.26 -0.73 10.41
N VAL A 84 5.42 -1.47 11.15
CA VAL A 84 4.10 -1.93 10.65
C VAL A 84 3.19 -0.75 10.40
N ASP A 85 3.12 0.20 11.34
CA ASP A 85 2.30 1.41 11.19
C ASP A 85 2.73 2.23 9.96
N SER A 86 4.03 2.36 9.72
CA SER A 86 4.59 2.97 8.52
C SER A 86 4.29 2.17 7.24
N ALA A 87 4.38 0.84 7.28
CA ALA A 87 4.07 -0.01 6.14
C ALA A 87 2.60 0.13 5.72
N ILE A 88 1.69 0.15 6.70
CA ILE A 88 0.26 0.42 6.46
C ILE A 88 0.09 1.79 5.81
N LYS A 89 0.63 2.87 6.39
CA LYS A 89 0.55 4.23 5.82
C LYS A 89 1.06 4.27 4.37
N THR A 90 2.16 3.58 4.10
CA THR A 90 2.77 3.51 2.77
C THR A 90 1.88 2.78 1.78
N ALA A 91 1.34 1.63 2.14
CA ALA A 91 0.43 0.86 1.28
C ALA A 91 -0.84 1.65 0.91
N TYR A 92 -1.48 2.31 1.88
CA TYR A 92 -2.64 3.18 1.62
C TYR A 92 -2.31 4.33 0.66
N SER A 93 -1.13 4.96 0.83
CA SER A 93 -0.67 6.03 -0.07
C SER A 93 -0.45 5.53 -1.50
N ILE A 94 0.19 4.36 -1.65
CA ILE A 94 0.41 3.71 -2.95
C ILE A 94 -0.93 3.41 -3.63
N LEU A 95 -1.89 2.80 -2.91
CA LEU A 95 -3.19 2.46 -3.46
C LEU A 95 -3.99 3.71 -3.84
N LYS A 96 -3.95 4.77 -3.02
CA LYS A 96 -4.57 6.06 -3.32
C LYS A 96 -4.03 6.66 -4.62
N SER A 97 -2.70 6.66 -4.78
CA SER A 97 -2.03 7.14 -5.99
C SER A 97 -2.40 6.29 -7.22
N TRP A 98 -2.37 4.97 -7.08
CA TRP A 98 -2.81 4.05 -8.13
C TRP A 98 -4.25 4.32 -8.56
N ARG A 99 -5.19 4.46 -7.61
CA ARG A 99 -6.61 4.72 -7.89
C ARG A 99 -6.78 6.01 -8.68
N LYS A 100 -6.10 7.09 -8.27
CA LYS A 100 -6.12 8.39 -8.97
C LYS A 100 -5.70 8.23 -10.43
N ASN A 101 -4.57 7.55 -10.68
CA ASN A 101 -4.01 7.42 -12.02
C ASN A 101 -4.80 6.41 -12.88
N TYR A 102 -5.40 5.38 -12.27
CA TYR A 102 -6.31 4.45 -12.95
C TYR A 102 -7.58 5.17 -13.44
N VAL A 103 -8.19 6.02 -12.60
CA VAL A 103 -9.37 6.83 -12.95
C VAL A 103 -9.06 7.78 -14.13
N LYS A 104 -7.86 8.37 -14.17
CA LYS A 104 -7.40 9.19 -15.29
C LYS A 104 -7.16 8.39 -16.58
N GLY A 105 -6.82 7.11 -16.42
CA GLY A 105 -6.50 6.18 -17.50
C GLY A 105 -5.01 5.98 -17.77
N GLU A 106 -4.15 6.48 -16.90
CA GLU A 106 -2.68 6.34 -16.96
C GLU A 106 -2.20 4.99 -16.41
N ARG A 107 -3.06 4.25 -15.69
CA ARG A 107 -2.75 2.92 -15.13
C ARG A 107 -3.78 1.89 -15.57
N LYS A 108 -3.31 0.65 -15.75
CA LYS A 108 -4.13 -0.53 -16.00
C LYS A 108 -4.69 -1.10 -14.69
N ARG A 109 -5.68 -2.00 -14.81
CA ARG A 109 -6.25 -2.78 -13.70
C ARG A 109 -5.28 -3.86 -13.24
N ARG A 110 -4.19 -3.44 -12.61
CA ARG A 110 -3.18 -4.31 -12.01
C ARG A 110 -2.84 -3.80 -10.62
N ARG A 111 -2.80 -4.72 -9.65
CA ARG A 111 -2.42 -4.42 -8.28
C ARG A 111 -1.05 -3.74 -8.25
N PRO A 112 -0.87 -2.61 -7.55
CA PRO A 112 0.46 -2.06 -7.32
C PRO A 112 1.29 -3.04 -6.47
N THR A 113 2.60 -3.14 -6.75
CA THR A 113 3.50 -4.02 -6.01
C THR A 113 4.82 -3.30 -5.78
N VAL A 114 5.29 -3.34 -4.55
CA VAL A 114 6.57 -2.76 -4.16
C VAL A 114 7.67 -3.78 -4.41
N LYS A 115 8.58 -3.45 -5.33
CA LYS A 115 9.77 -4.27 -5.64
C LYS A 115 11.02 -3.77 -4.91
N ARG A 116 11.14 -2.45 -4.76
CA ARG A 116 12.29 -1.81 -4.14
C ARG A 116 12.32 -2.08 -2.64
N LEU A 117 13.51 -2.38 -2.11
CA LEU A 117 13.78 -2.45 -0.69
C LEU A 117 14.00 -1.04 -0.14
N PHE A 118 13.17 -0.64 0.81
CA PHE A 118 13.27 0.62 1.54
C PHE A 118 12.44 0.53 2.82
N VAL A 119 12.66 1.45 3.74
CA VAL A 119 11.80 1.71 4.89
C VAL A 119 11.46 3.20 4.96
N ARG A 120 10.37 3.54 5.63
CA ARG A 120 10.02 4.93 5.97
C ARG A 120 9.74 4.98 7.46
N ALA A 121 10.30 5.95 8.17
CA ALA A 121 9.92 6.25 9.55
C ALA A 121 8.79 7.29 9.54
#